data_AF-A0A103Y9Y8-F1
#
_entry.id   AF-A0A103Y9Y8-F1
#
_cell.length_a   1.000
_cell.length_b   1.000
_cell.length_c   1.000
_cell.angle_alpha   90.00
_cell.angle_beta   90.00
_cell.angle_gamma   90.00
#
_symmetry.space_group_name_H-M   'P 1'
#
loop_
_entity.id
_entity.type
_entity.pdbx_description
1 polymer ?
#
loop_
_entity_poly.entity_id
_entity_poly.type
_entity_poly.pdbx_seq_one_letter_code
_entity_poly.pdbx_strand_id
1 'polypeptide(L)'
;MVELKSLVGFLRNSPFLILMGFFLDRIAMESCTGLVVVSAIFGDHDKIRQPKGLGFRTLDHACFYMFVDEITLKQFRYHNLLSRKTKEMRIGVWRIVKVLSGELYENPAMNGVIPKYLVHRMFPNSKYSIWVDAKIQLTVDPLLLLYSLVIKEDVDMAISKHPFYVHTMEEAMATARWKKWWDVDSLRIQIETYCENGLQPWSSNKHPYPSGNKSNSILV
;
A
#
# COMPACT_ATOMS: atom_id res chain seq x y z
N MET A 1 -12.62 3.94 -2.31
CA MET A 1 -11.89 5.07 -1.70
C MET A 1 -10.47 4.61 -1.45
N VAL A 2 -9.55 4.82 -2.39
CA VAL A 2 -8.12 4.58 -2.13
C VAL A 2 -7.60 5.90 -1.56
N GLU A 3 -7.30 5.90 -0.27
CA GLU A 3 -6.82 7.08 0.45
C GLU A 3 -5.30 7.24 0.17
N LEU A 4 -4.98 8.26 -0.62
CA LEU A 4 -3.63 8.68 -0.96
C LEU A 4 -3.03 9.46 0.22
N LYS A 5 -2.33 8.76 1.10
CA LYS A 5 -1.23 9.37 1.85
C LYS A 5 0.06 9.23 1.03
N SER A 6 0.87 10.30 1.08
CA SER A 6 1.95 10.84 0.23
C SER A 6 2.85 9.96 -0.66
N LEU A 7 3.12 10.44 -1.87
CA LEU A 7 4.29 10.10 -2.68
C LEU A 7 5.56 10.76 -2.10
N VAL A 8 6.62 9.96 -1.88
CA VAL A 8 8.00 10.45 -1.78
C VAL A 8 8.88 9.47 -2.56
N GLY A 9 9.54 9.94 -3.62
CA GLY A 9 10.49 9.13 -4.39
C GLY A 9 11.74 8.84 -3.58
N PHE A 10 12.30 7.63 -3.63
CA PHE A 10 13.55 7.35 -2.92
C PHE A 10 14.47 6.30 -3.54
N LEU A 11 15.73 6.50 -3.18
CA LEU A 11 17.01 6.01 -3.69
C LEU A 11 17.21 4.48 -3.65
N ARG A 12 18.09 4.03 -4.55
CA ARG A 12 18.30 2.67 -5.03
C ARG A 12 19.02 1.72 -4.07
N ASN A 13 19.50 2.16 -2.91
CA ASN A 13 20.27 1.32 -1.97
C ASN A 13 19.97 1.67 -0.51
N SER A 14 19.24 0.82 0.21
CA SER A 14 19.17 0.85 1.67
C SER A 14 18.91 -0.56 2.23
N PRO A 15 19.61 -1.00 3.29
CA PRO A 15 19.63 -2.39 3.77
C PRO A 15 18.40 -2.76 4.64
N PHE A 16 17.21 -2.29 4.25
CA PHE A 16 16.00 -2.35 5.07
C PHE A 16 15.49 -3.78 5.32
N LEU A 17 15.71 -4.70 4.38
CA LEU A 17 15.24 -6.09 4.46
C LEU A 17 16.02 -6.98 5.44
N ILE A 18 17.21 -6.57 5.86
CA ILE A 18 18.06 -7.36 6.76
C ILE A 18 17.67 -7.13 8.22
N LEU A 19 17.09 -5.96 8.56
CA LEU A 19 16.63 -5.67 9.91
C LEU A 19 15.33 -6.40 10.28
N MET A 20 14.43 -6.64 9.31
CA MET A 20 13.07 -7.09 9.60
C MET A 20 12.85 -8.59 9.88
N GLY A 21 13.92 -9.38 10.05
CA GLY A 21 13.82 -10.78 10.48
C GLY A 21 13.04 -11.73 9.54
N PHE A 22 12.75 -11.30 8.30
CA PHE A 22 11.92 -12.02 7.34
C PHE A 22 12.64 -13.15 6.58
N PHE A 23 13.57 -13.91 7.17
CA PHE A 23 14.43 -14.78 6.36
C PHE A 23 13.68 -15.81 5.49
N LEU A 24 12.57 -16.38 6.00
CA LEU A 24 11.71 -17.32 5.26
C LEU A 24 10.74 -16.63 4.30
N ASP A 25 10.16 -15.49 4.71
CA ASP A 25 9.23 -14.74 3.86
C ASP A 25 9.95 -14.05 2.71
N ARG A 26 11.21 -13.64 2.92
CA ARG A 26 12.07 -12.99 1.92
C ARG A 26 12.26 -13.85 0.68
N ILE A 27 12.59 -15.13 0.84
CA ILE A 27 12.76 -16.06 -0.31
C ILE A 27 11.45 -16.15 -1.10
N ALA A 28 10.32 -16.23 -0.41
CA ALA A 28 9.01 -16.28 -1.08
C ALA A 28 8.63 -14.96 -1.75
N MET A 29 8.97 -13.82 -1.14
CA MET A 29 8.72 -12.49 -1.72
C MET A 29 9.60 -12.25 -2.95
N GLU A 30 10.88 -12.65 -2.88
CA GLU A 30 11.82 -12.62 -4.00
C GLU A 30 11.40 -13.58 -5.13
N SER A 31 10.69 -14.67 -4.84
CA SER A 31 10.20 -15.59 -5.88
C SER A 31 9.01 -15.05 -6.68
N CYS A 32 8.39 -13.95 -6.25
CA CYS A 32 7.26 -13.36 -6.98
C CYS A 32 7.77 -12.51 -8.15
N THR A 33 7.55 -12.97 -9.38
CA THR A 33 8.10 -12.34 -10.60
C THR A 33 7.07 -11.60 -11.46
N GLY A 34 5.78 -11.90 -11.28
CA GLY A 34 4.69 -11.28 -12.00
C GLY A 34 4.17 -10.04 -11.29
N LEU A 35 2.90 -10.10 -10.93
CA LEU A 35 2.18 -9.07 -10.20
C LEU A 35 2.16 -9.40 -8.70
N VAL A 36 2.46 -8.44 -7.83
CA VAL A 36 2.23 -8.59 -6.39
C VAL A 36 1.05 -7.72 -5.94
N VAL A 37 0.10 -8.33 -5.24
CA VAL A 37 -0.98 -7.63 -4.54
C VAL A 37 -0.65 -7.64 -3.05
N VAL A 38 -0.56 -6.44 -2.47
CA VAL A 38 -0.16 -6.23 -1.08
C VAL A 38 -1.25 -5.51 -0.31
N SER A 39 -1.51 -5.98 0.90
CA SER A 39 -2.36 -5.33 1.91
C SER A 39 -1.70 -5.45 3.28
N ALA A 40 -2.17 -4.70 4.26
CA ALA A 40 -1.70 -4.84 5.64
C ALA A 40 -2.81 -4.60 6.66
N ILE A 41 -2.74 -5.32 7.79
CA ILE A 41 -3.62 -5.17 8.95
C ILE A 41 -2.76 -5.15 10.20
N PHE A 42 -2.79 -4.05 10.94
CA PHE A 42 -2.03 -3.87 12.17
C PHE A 42 -3.00 -3.55 13.32
N GLY A 43 -2.70 -4.04 14.52
CA GLY A 43 -3.52 -3.79 15.72
C GLY A 43 -4.94 -4.37 15.69
N ASP A 44 -5.23 -5.35 14.81
CA ASP A 44 -6.59 -5.90 14.60
C ASP A 44 -7.65 -4.84 14.25
N HIS A 45 -7.23 -3.73 13.63
CA HIS A 45 -8.14 -2.63 13.29
C HIS A 45 -9.10 -2.97 12.15
N ASP A 46 -8.75 -3.92 11.29
CA ASP A 46 -9.47 -4.26 10.08
C ASP A 46 -9.67 -5.78 9.94
N LYS A 47 -10.72 -6.17 9.21
CA LYS A 47 -11.00 -7.58 8.93
C LYS A 47 -10.28 -8.01 7.65
N ILE A 48 -9.73 -9.22 7.66
CA ILE A 48 -9.16 -9.81 6.44
C ILE A 48 -10.28 -10.07 5.40
N ARG A 49 -10.10 -9.57 4.17
CA ARG A 49 -11.06 -9.73 3.07
C ARG A 49 -10.40 -10.50 1.94
N GLN A 50 -11.03 -11.60 1.50
CA GLN A 50 -10.56 -12.34 0.32
C GLN A 50 -10.92 -11.57 -0.96
N PRO A 51 -10.01 -11.48 -1.95
CA PRO A 51 -10.37 -11.00 -3.28
C PRO A 51 -11.50 -11.82 -3.87
N LYS A 52 -12.35 -11.18 -4.69
CA LYS A 52 -13.44 -11.82 -5.42
C LYS A 52 -13.20 -11.71 -6.93
N GLY A 53 -13.72 -12.68 -7.68
CA GLY A 53 -13.68 -12.66 -9.14
C GLY A 53 -12.28 -12.88 -9.72
N LEU A 54 -11.39 -13.60 -9.01
CA LEU A 54 -10.09 -13.98 -9.55
C LEU A 54 -10.26 -14.97 -10.70
N GLY A 55 -9.63 -14.70 -11.83
CA GLY A 55 -9.54 -15.62 -12.95
C GLY A 55 -8.73 -16.87 -12.62
N PHE A 56 -8.99 -17.95 -13.37
CA PHE A 56 -8.33 -19.25 -13.16
C PHE A 56 -6.79 -19.17 -13.21
N ARG A 57 -6.25 -18.37 -14.14
CA ARG A 57 -4.80 -18.17 -14.32
C ARG A 57 -4.21 -17.04 -13.46
N THR A 58 -5.03 -16.34 -12.70
CA THR A 58 -4.56 -15.18 -11.93
C THR A 58 -3.57 -15.59 -10.86
N LEU A 59 -3.76 -16.75 -10.24
CA LEU A 59 -2.84 -17.27 -9.21
C LEU A 59 -1.49 -17.73 -9.78
N ASP A 60 -1.39 -17.97 -11.09
CA ASP A 60 -0.13 -18.32 -11.76
C ASP A 60 0.76 -17.10 -12.01
N HIS A 61 0.15 -15.92 -12.07
CA HIS A 61 0.81 -14.67 -12.44
C HIS A 61 0.80 -13.61 -11.34
N ALA A 62 -0.03 -13.78 -10.31
CA ALA A 62 -0.18 -12.82 -9.23
C ALA A 62 0.03 -13.47 -7.85
N CYS A 63 0.83 -12.82 -7.00
CA CYS A 63 1.07 -13.23 -5.63
C CYS A 63 0.32 -12.30 -4.66
N PHE A 64 -0.24 -12.85 -3.59
CA PHE A 64 -1.05 -12.09 -2.63
C PHE A 64 -0.39 -12.12 -1.26
N TYR A 65 -0.08 -10.95 -0.70
CA TYR A 65 0.62 -10.78 0.57
C TYR A 65 -0.13 -9.87 1.52
N MET A 66 -0.26 -10.31 2.76
CA MET A 66 -0.89 -9.56 3.84
C MET A 66 0.11 -9.38 4.99
N PHE A 67 0.52 -8.15 5.24
CA PHE A 67 1.41 -7.82 6.35
C PHE A 67 0.63 -7.62 7.64
N VAL A 68 1.07 -8.25 8.72
CA VAL A 68 0.39 -8.18 10.03
C VAL A 68 1.36 -8.07 11.20
N ASP A 69 0.92 -7.48 12.31
CA ASP A 69 1.63 -7.56 13.59
C ASP A 69 1.28 -8.83 14.39
N GLU A 70 2.00 -9.04 15.49
CA GLU A 70 1.74 -10.14 16.42
C GLU A 70 0.32 -10.11 16.99
N ILE A 71 -0.25 -8.92 17.23
CA ILE A 71 -1.60 -8.75 17.78
C ILE A 71 -2.63 -9.31 16.80
N THR A 72 -2.61 -8.85 15.55
CA THR A 72 -3.51 -9.33 14.49
C THR A 72 -3.31 -10.81 14.22
N LEU A 73 -2.05 -11.29 14.22
CA LEU A 73 -1.76 -12.71 14.01
C LEU A 73 -2.34 -13.61 15.11
N LYS A 74 -2.27 -13.19 16.37
CA LYS A 74 -2.90 -13.90 17.50
C LYS A 74 -4.40 -13.95 17.33
N GLN A 75 -5.02 -12.86 16.86
CA GLN A 75 -6.44 -12.80 16.61
C GLN A 75 -6.87 -13.75 15.48
N PHE A 76 -6.11 -13.83 14.39
CA PHE A 76 -6.37 -14.80 13.33
C PHE A 76 -6.34 -16.25 13.83
N ARG A 77 -5.41 -16.56 14.74
CA ARG A 77 -5.34 -17.89 15.39
C ARG A 77 -6.49 -18.12 16.36
N TYR A 78 -6.94 -17.08 17.07
CA TYR A 78 -8.07 -17.17 17.99
C TYR A 78 -9.38 -17.49 17.25
N HIS A 79 -9.61 -16.84 16.12
CA HIS A 79 -10.78 -17.11 15.25
C HIS A 79 -10.61 -18.34 14.34
N ASN A 80 -9.59 -19.16 14.56
CA ASN A 80 -9.28 -20.36 13.75
C ASN A 80 -9.09 -20.10 12.25
N LEU A 81 -8.73 -18.87 11.85
CA LEU A 81 -8.37 -18.54 10.46
C LEU A 81 -6.99 -19.07 10.09
N LEU A 82 -6.11 -19.21 11.09
CA LEU A 82 -4.81 -19.85 10.96
C LEU A 82 -4.70 -20.99 11.96
N SER A 83 -4.39 -22.18 11.47
CA SER A 83 -4.11 -23.32 12.34
C SER A 83 -2.76 -23.11 13.05
N ARG A 84 -2.74 -23.37 14.35
CA ARG A 84 -1.49 -23.37 15.14
C ARG A 84 -0.57 -24.55 14.78
N LYS A 85 -1.10 -25.55 14.07
CA LYS A 85 -0.40 -26.81 13.77
C LYS A 85 0.30 -26.82 12.41
N THR A 86 -0.13 -25.96 11.48
CA THR A 86 0.45 -25.88 10.13
C THR A 86 1.53 -24.80 10.08
N LYS A 87 2.65 -25.10 9.41
CA LYS A 87 3.67 -24.08 9.08
C LYS A 87 3.20 -23.11 8.00
N GLU A 88 2.11 -23.42 7.31
CA GLU A 88 1.56 -22.57 6.24
C GLU A 88 0.84 -21.35 6.83
N MET A 89 1.49 -20.20 6.69
CA MET A 89 0.94 -18.88 7.04
C MET A 89 0.09 -18.36 5.88
N ARG A 90 -1.04 -19.02 5.60
CA ARG A 90 -1.96 -18.62 4.52
C ARG A 90 -3.40 -18.56 5.00
N ILE A 91 -4.14 -17.54 4.54
CA ILE A 91 -5.58 -17.41 4.72
C ILE A 91 -6.20 -17.15 3.35
N GLY A 92 -6.87 -18.15 2.78
CA GLY A 92 -7.34 -18.11 1.39
C GLY A 92 -6.17 -17.88 0.44
N VAL A 93 -6.23 -16.83 -0.39
CA VAL A 93 -5.13 -16.50 -1.32
C VAL A 93 -3.99 -15.75 -0.64
N TRP A 94 -4.25 -15.11 0.50
CA TRP A 94 -3.26 -14.27 1.18
C TRP A 94 -2.19 -15.12 1.86
N ARG A 95 -0.92 -14.89 1.51
CA ARG A 95 0.22 -15.27 2.34
C ARG A 95 0.39 -14.22 3.44
N ILE A 96 0.38 -14.67 4.69
CA ILE A 96 0.49 -13.81 5.88
C ILE A 96 1.97 -13.64 6.21
N VAL A 97 2.41 -12.39 6.26
CA VAL A 97 3.78 -12.01 6.61
C VAL A 97 3.75 -11.25 7.93
N LYS A 98 4.40 -11.80 8.96
CA LYS A 98 4.40 -11.21 10.30
C LYS A 98 5.53 -10.20 10.45
N VAL A 99 5.19 -8.93 10.62
CA VAL A 99 6.13 -7.86 10.91
C VAL A 99 6.55 -7.87 12.39
N LEU A 100 7.85 -7.71 12.65
CA LEU A 100 8.37 -7.69 14.01
C LEU A 100 8.05 -6.37 14.71
N SER A 101 7.59 -6.46 15.97
CA SER A 101 7.12 -5.31 16.74
C SER A 101 8.17 -4.22 16.98
N GLY A 102 9.47 -4.55 16.98
CA GLY A 102 10.55 -3.58 17.20
C GLY A 102 10.74 -2.56 16.07
N GLU A 103 10.05 -2.75 14.95
CA GLU A 103 10.20 -1.95 13.73
C GLU A 103 8.92 -1.22 13.35
N LEU A 104 7.89 -1.36 14.18
CA LEU A 104 6.60 -0.75 14.01
C LEU A 104 6.54 0.54 14.82
N TYR A 105 5.84 1.54 14.29
CA TYR A 105 5.46 2.72 15.05
C TYR A 105 4.53 2.34 16.21
N GLU A 106 4.57 3.13 17.28
CA GLU A 106 3.69 2.99 18.44
C GLU A 106 2.21 3.02 18.07
N ASN A 107 1.83 3.85 17.09
CA ASN A 107 0.48 3.91 16.56
C ASN A 107 0.31 2.90 15.39
N PRO A 108 -0.52 1.85 15.55
CA PRO A 108 -0.72 0.84 14.52
C PRO A 108 -1.28 1.38 13.20
N ALA A 109 -2.04 2.48 13.25
CA ALA A 109 -2.59 3.12 12.05
C ALA A 109 -1.49 3.68 11.13
N MET A 110 -0.29 3.94 11.66
CA MET A 110 0.85 4.38 10.86
C MET A 110 1.60 3.21 10.22
N ASN A 111 1.46 1.99 10.73
CA ASN A 111 2.26 0.86 10.28
C ASN A 111 1.92 0.41 8.85
N GLY A 112 0.70 0.67 8.38
CA GLY A 112 0.31 0.42 6.98
C GLY A 112 1.11 1.21 5.95
N VAL A 113 1.70 2.34 6.35
CA VAL A 113 2.56 3.21 5.51
C VAL A 113 3.82 2.45 5.06
N ILE A 114 4.38 1.61 5.93
CA ILE A 114 5.63 0.89 5.67
C ILE A 114 5.48 -0.05 4.46
N PRO A 115 4.59 -1.07 4.48
CA PRO A 115 4.44 -1.96 3.34
C PRO A 115 3.86 -1.23 2.12
N LYS A 116 3.08 -0.16 2.29
CA LYS A 116 2.56 0.65 1.19
C LYS A 116 3.66 1.27 0.32
N TYR A 117 4.71 1.83 0.93
CA TYR A 117 5.79 2.49 0.17
C TYR A 117 6.94 1.57 -0.19
N LEU A 118 7.16 0.50 0.58
CA LEU A 118 8.33 -0.36 0.41
C LEU A 118 8.07 -1.60 -0.45
N VAL A 119 6.91 -1.72 -1.11
CA VAL A 119 6.58 -2.89 -1.95
C VAL A 119 7.69 -3.19 -2.96
N HIS A 120 8.18 -2.17 -3.67
CA HIS A 120 9.23 -2.33 -4.69
C HIS A 120 10.56 -2.85 -4.11
N ARG A 121 10.85 -2.58 -2.84
CA ARG A 121 12.05 -3.11 -2.17
C ARG A 121 11.81 -4.53 -1.68
N MET A 122 10.64 -4.76 -1.10
CA MET A 122 10.22 -6.05 -0.55
C MET A 122 10.04 -7.14 -1.61
N PHE A 123 9.62 -6.76 -2.82
CA PHE A 123 9.38 -7.66 -3.95
C PHE A 123 10.25 -7.25 -5.14
N PRO A 124 11.58 -7.41 -5.04
CA PRO A 124 12.52 -6.83 -6.01
C PRO A 124 12.40 -7.43 -7.42
N ASN A 125 11.87 -8.65 -7.54
CA ASN A 125 11.72 -9.35 -8.81
C ASN A 125 10.32 -9.20 -9.44
N SER A 126 9.38 -8.56 -8.74
CA SER A 126 8.03 -8.36 -9.25
C SER A 126 8.02 -7.24 -10.29
N LYS A 127 7.30 -7.44 -11.40
CA LYS A 127 7.17 -6.44 -12.47
C LYS A 127 6.19 -5.33 -12.11
N TYR A 128 5.14 -5.66 -11.38
CA TYR A 128 4.05 -4.73 -11.06
C TYR A 128 3.59 -4.96 -9.64
N SER A 129 3.09 -3.90 -8.99
CA SER A 129 2.52 -4.01 -7.66
C SER A 129 1.19 -3.28 -7.54
N ILE A 130 0.28 -3.84 -6.75
CA ILE A 130 -1.00 -3.23 -6.39
C ILE A 130 -1.07 -3.20 -4.86
N TRP A 131 -1.23 -2.00 -4.31
CA TRP A 131 -1.59 -1.81 -2.90
C TRP A 131 -3.11 -1.78 -2.74
N VAL A 132 -3.63 -2.58 -1.81
CA VAL A 132 -5.04 -2.60 -1.43
C VAL A 132 -5.14 -2.31 0.06
N ASP A 133 -5.89 -1.27 0.43
CA ASP A 133 -6.16 -0.99 1.85
C ASP A 133 -7.07 -2.09 2.44
N ALA A 134 -6.80 -2.56 3.66
CA ALA A 134 -7.56 -3.68 4.24
C ALA A 134 -9.05 -3.38 4.46
N LYS A 135 -9.45 -2.10 4.48
CA LYS A 135 -10.86 -1.70 4.59
C LYS A 135 -11.66 -2.04 3.33
N ILE A 136 -11.00 -2.08 2.18
CA ILE A 136 -11.63 -2.35 0.88
C ILE A 136 -11.42 -3.81 0.46
N GLN A 137 -12.39 -4.33 -0.30
CA GLN A 137 -12.29 -5.66 -0.90
C GLN A 137 -11.93 -5.50 -2.37
N LEU A 138 -10.91 -6.23 -2.83
CA LEU A 138 -10.60 -6.34 -4.25
C LEU A 138 -11.67 -7.19 -4.95
N THR A 139 -12.52 -6.55 -5.75
CA THR A 139 -13.65 -7.21 -6.45
C THR A 139 -13.42 -7.42 -7.93
N VAL A 140 -12.38 -6.79 -8.48
CA VAL A 140 -11.97 -6.91 -9.88
C VAL A 140 -10.65 -7.66 -9.93
N ASP A 141 -10.48 -8.51 -10.94
CA ASP A 141 -9.25 -9.25 -11.13
C ASP A 141 -8.04 -8.30 -11.23
N PRO A 142 -6.96 -8.53 -10.46
CA PRO A 142 -5.80 -7.63 -10.43
C PRO A 142 -5.05 -7.56 -11.76
N LEU A 143 -5.05 -8.63 -12.59
CA LEU A 143 -4.47 -8.58 -13.93
C LEU A 143 -5.28 -7.68 -14.86
N LEU A 144 -6.62 -7.70 -14.73
CA LEU A 144 -7.49 -6.80 -15.49
C LEU A 144 -7.26 -5.34 -15.08
N LEU A 145 -7.19 -5.06 -13.77
CA LEU A 145 -6.88 -3.71 -13.28
C LEU A 145 -5.54 -3.20 -13.80
N LEU A 146 -4.49 -4.03 -13.72
CA LEU A 146 -3.18 -3.71 -14.25
C LEU A 146 -3.25 -3.38 -15.74
N TYR A 147 -3.92 -4.23 -16.53
CA TYR A 147 -4.04 -4.01 -17.96
C TYR A 147 -4.80 -2.71 -18.27
N SER A 148 -5.96 -2.49 -17.64
CA SER A 148 -6.83 -1.36 -17.95
C SER A 148 -6.32 -0.01 -17.47
N LEU A 149 -5.59 0.02 -16.34
CA LEU A 149 -5.21 1.28 -15.67
C LEU A 149 -3.76 1.67 -15.93
N VAL A 150 -2.89 0.72 -16.28
CA VAL A 150 -1.44 0.96 -16.39
C VAL A 150 -0.95 0.61 -17.79
N ILE A 151 -1.14 -0.63 -18.24
CA ILE A 151 -0.56 -1.11 -19.51
C ILE A 151 -1.24 -0.45 -20.71
N LYS A 152 -2.58 -0.47 -20.77
CA LYS A 152 -3.35 0.06 -21.90
C LYS A 152 -3.14 1.57 -22.07
N GLU A 153 -3.02 2.28 -20.96
CA GLU A 153 -2.88 3.73 -20.94
C GLU A 153 -1.41 4.20 -20.99
N ASP A 154 -0.46 3.25 -21.02
CA ASP A 154 0.98 3.49 -21.10
C ASP A 154 1.49 4.46 -20.02
N VAL A 155 1.20 4.14 -18.74
CA VAL A 155 1.62 4.94 -17.59
C VAL A 155 2.42 4.14 -16.58
N ASP A 156 3.23 4.82 -15.77
CA ASP A 156 4.06 4.17 -14.74
C ASP A 156 3.23 3.71 -13.52
N MET A 157 2.19 4.48 -13.18
CA MET A 157 1.34 4.15 -12.04
C MET A 157 -0.07 4.73 -12.17
N ALA A 158 -1.00 4.01 -11.55
CA ALA A 158 -2.39 4.44 -11.38
C ALA A 158 -2.74 4.49 -9.90
N ILE A 159 -3.48 5.50 -9.49
CA ILE A 159 -3.93 5.71 -8.12
C ILE A 159 -5.41 6.10 -8.15
N SER A 160 -6.21 5.81 -7.14
CA SER A 160 -7.62 6.23 -7.23
C SER A 160 -7.78 7.72 -6.95
N LYS A 161 -8.59 8.38 -7.77
CA LYS A 161 -9.12 9.70 -7.47
C LYS A 161 -9.92 9.72 -6.17
N HIS A 162 -9.56 10.65 -5.29
CA HIS A 162 -10.38 10.96 -4.12
C HIS A 162 -11.68 11.67 -4.59
N PRO A 163 -12.86 11.32 -4.06
CA PRO A 163 -14.14 11.81 -4.60
C PRO A 163 -14.38 13.32 -4.37
N PHE A 164 -13.77 13.89 -3.33
CA PHE A 164 -13.99 15.29 -2.95
C PHE A 164 -12.75 16.16 -3.16
N TYR A 165 -11.66 15.83 -2.47
CA TYR A 165 -10.42 16.59 -2.54
C TYR A 165 -9.61 16.26 -3.79
N VAL A 166 -9.25 17.30 -4.54
CA VAL A 166 -8.56 17.16 -5.83
C VAL A 166 -7.05 17.40 -5.69
N HIS A 167 -6.61 17.95 -4.55
CA HIS A 167 -5.21 18.24 -4.31
C HIS A 167 -4.78 18.10 -2.84
N THR A 168 -3.47 17.96 -2.62
CA THR A 168 -2.85 17.71 -1.31
C THR A 168 -3.20 18.78 -0.27
N MET A 169 -3.23 20.06 -0.66
CA MET A 169 -3.57 21.15 0.26
C MET A 169 -5.02 21.05 0.80
N GLU A 170 -5.99 20.64 -0.02
CA GLU A 170 -7.38 20.42 0.42
C GLU A 170 -7.47 19.25 1.39
N GLU A 171 -6.79 18.13 1.09
CA GLU A 171 -6.71 16.97 1.98
C GLU A 171 -6.05 17.33 3.31
N ALA A 172 -5.01 18.16 3.30
CA ALA A 172 -4.34 18.63 4.51
C ALA A 172 -5.24 19.54 5.35
N MET A 173 -5.93 20.50 4.73
CA MET A 173 -6.89 21.34 5.42
C MET A 173 -8.05 20.52 6.00
N ALA A 174 -8.55 19.53 5.28
CA ALA A 174 -9.58 18.62 5.77
C ALA A 174 -9.07 17.75 6.93
N THR A 175 -7.85 17.22 6.82
CA THR A 175 -7.19 16.43 7.87
C THR A 175 -7.04 17.23 9.17
N ALA A 176 -6.63 18.49 9.07
CA ALA A 176 -6.54 19.42 10.20
C ALA A 176 -7.93 19.69 10.80
N ARG A 177 -8.92 20.05 9.97
CA ARG A 177 -10.29 20.35 10.40
C ARG A 177 -10.95 19.17 11.12
N TRP A 178 -10.75 17.95 10.62
CA TRP A 178 -11.33 16.74 11.17
C TRP A 178 -10.50 16.13 12.31
N LYS A 179 -9.37 16.76 12.69
CA LYS A 179 -8.45 16.25 13.72
C LYS A 179 -8.06 14.78 13.48
N LYS A 180 -7.95 14.38 12.20
CA LYS A 180 -7.47 13.05 11.80
C LYS A 180 -6.02 12.84 12.24
N TRP A 181 -5.27 13.93 12.36
CA TRP A 181 -3.92 13.99 12.90
C TRP A 181 -3.92 14.91 14.12
N TRP A 182 -3.36 14.44 15.24
CA TRP A 182 -3.42 15.15 16.52
C TRP A 182 -2.48 16.37 16.54
N ASP A 183 -1.35 16.28 15.83
CA ASP A 183 -0.35 17.33 15.74
C ASP A 183 -0.56 18.18 14.48
N VAL A 184 -1.52 19.09 14.56
CA VAL A 184 -1.86 19.97 13.43
C VAL A 184 -0.67 20.85 13.01
N ASP A 185 0.25 21.16 13.93
CA ASP A 185 1.44 21.96 13.62
C ASP A 185 2.43 21.21 12.74
N SER A 186 2.67 19.91 12.98
CA SER A 186 3.51 19.13 12.04
C SER A 186 2.88 19.01 10.66
N LEU A 187 1.55 18.95 10.57
CA LEU A 187 0.86 18.95 9.28
C LEU A 187 1.05 20.29 8.54
N ARG A 188 0.99 21.42 9.25
CA ARG A 188 1.30 22.75 8.69
C ARG A 188 2.73 22.80 8.17
N ILE A 189 3.71 22.41 9.00
CA ILE A 189 5.14 22.41 8.63
C ILE A 189 5.36 21.53 7.40
N GLN A 190 4.78 20.34 7.34
CA GLN A 190 4.89 19.44 6.20
C GLN A 190 4.41 20.09 4.89
N ILE A 191 3.28 20.79 4.95
CA ILE A 191 2.70 21.47 3.78
C ILE A 191 3.54 22.68 3.37
N GLU A 192 4.04 23.46 4.32
CA GLU A 192 4.98 24.56 4.06
C GLU A 192 6.25 24.04 3.38
N THR A 193 6.84 22.96 3.90
CA THR A 193 8.00 22.30 3.27
C THR A 193 7.68 21.82 1.86
N TYR A 194 6.48 21.30 1.57
CA TYR A 194 6.11 20.93 0.21
C TYR A 194 6.06 22.16 -0.71
N CYS A 195 5.49 23.27 -0.26
CA CYS A 195 5.46 24.53 -1.01
C CYS A 195 6.89 25.05 -1.28
N GLU A 196 7.76 25.04 -0.27
CA GLU A 196 9.18 25.41 -0.40
C GLU A 196 9.92 24.53 -1.41
N ASN A 197 9.57 23.24 -1.49
CA ASN A 197 10.11 22.29 -2.46
C ASN A 197 9.38 22.30 -3.81
N GLY A 198 8.58 23.34 -4.10
CA GLY A 198 7.99 23.58 -5.41
C GLY A 198 6.57 23.03 -5.62
N LEU A 199 5.88 22.57 -4.56
CA LEU A 199 4.45 22.26 -4.65
C LEU A 199 3.66 23.54 -4.94
N GLN A 200 3.18 23.66 -6.18
CA GLN A 200 2.33 24.78 -6.58
C GLN A 200 0.86 24.51 -6.19
N PRO A 201 0.09 25.56 -5.83
CA PRO A 201 -1.36 25.45 -5.66
C PRO A 201 -2.05 24.78 -6.85
N TRP A 202 -3.17 24.10 -6.61
CA TRP A 202 -3.92 23.48 -7.69
C TRP A 202 -4.51 24.55 -8.62
N SER A 203 -4.55 24.26 -9.92
CA SER A 203 -5.21 25.09 -10.94
C SER A 203 -5.76 24.21 -12.06
N SER A 204 -6.79 24.69 -12.75
CA SER A 204 -7.42 23.99 -13.88
C SER A 204 -6.45 23.66 -15.01
N ASN A 205 -5.36 24.44 -15.14
CA ASN A 205 -4.29 24.21 -16.13
C ASN A 205 -3.50 22.91 -15.88
N LYS A 206 -3.68 22.27 -14.73
CA LYS A 206 -3.09 20.96 -14.43
C LYS A 206 -3.85 19.81 -15.09
N HIS A 207 -5.02 20.02 -15.69
CA HIS A 207 -5.70 18.94 -16.42
C HIS A 207 -4.89 18.47 -17.65
N PRO A 208 -4.85 17.15 -17.94
CA PRO A 208 -5.53 16.06 -17.22
C PRO A 208 -4.73 15.49 -16.02
N TYR A 209 -3.53 16.02 -15.71
CA TYR A 209 -2.58 15.50 -14.73
C TYR A 209 -2.62 16.25 -13.37
N PRO A 210 -3.24 15.70 -12.31
CA PRO A 210 -3.37 16.42 -11.05
C PRO A 210 -2.04 16.69 -10.31
N SER A 211 -0.93 16.04 -10.68
CA SER A 211 0.39 16.32 -10.09
C SER A 211 1.57 15.82 -10.95
N GLY A 212 2.41 16.75 -11.43
CA GLY A 212 3.78 16.46 -11.90
C GLY A 212 4.01 16.59 -13.41
N ASN A 213 5.18 17.13 -13.78
CA ASN A 213 5.64 17.41 -15.15
C ASN A 213 5.53 16.22 -16.11
N LYS A 214 5.47 16.54 -17.41
CA LYS A 214 5.29 15.69 -18.61
C LYS A 214 6.08 14.36 -18.70
N SER A 215 6.96 14.03 -17.77
CA SER A 215 7.79 12.82 -17.83
C SER A 215 7.20 11.60 -17.10
N ASN A 216 6.27 11.78 -16.16
CA ASN A 216 5.74 10.68 -15.34
C ASN A 216 4.23 10.83 -15.20
N SER A 217 3.47 10.26 -16.13
CA SER A 217 2.01 10.25 -16.06
C SER A 217 1.56 9.39 -14.88
N ILE A 218 0.89 10.03 -13.92
CA ILE A 218 0.11 9.38 -12.87
C ILE A 218 -1.32 9.39 -13.35
N LEU A 219 -1.92 8.23 -13.60
CA LEU A 219 -3.37 8.17 -13.75
C LEU A 219 -4.02 8.19 -12.36
N VAL A 220 -5.00 9.08 -12.20
CA VAL A 220 -5.80 9.25 -10.99
C VAL A 220 -7.26 8.94 -11.30
#